data_AF-A0AAE1D6Y0-F1
#
_entry.id   AF-A0AAE1D6Y0-F1
#
_cell.length_a   1.000
_cell.length_b   1.000
_cell.length_c   1.000
_cell.angle_alpha   90.00
_cell.angle_beta   90.00
_cell.angle_gamma   90.00
#
_symmetry.space_group_name_H-M   'P 1'
#
loop_
_entity.id
_entity.type
_entity.pdbx_description
1 polymer ?
#
loop_
_entity_poly.entity_id
_entity_poly.type
_entity_poly.pdbx_seq_one_letter_code
_entity_poly.pdbx_strand_id
1 'polypeptide(L)' 'MRPCFYSDPFSGRNVALKQSAAQSSRLLPATNVWLARYAVDGTTGGNNSLTCTHTAPDRPTPGWWTMTFSTIEMKTKMY' A
#
# COMPACT_ATOMS: atom_id res chain seq x y z
N MET A 1 -20.26 33.94 9.61
CA MET A 1 -21.02 33.81 8.35
C MET A 1 -20.55 32.55 7.66
N ARG A 2 -21.38 31.50 7.59
CA ARG A 2 -21.06 30.23 6.93
C ARG A 2 -21.52 30.30 5.48
N PRO A 3 -20.67 30.03 4.48
CA PRO A 3 -21.14 29.85 3.12
C PRO A 3 -21.75 28.46 2.96
N CYS A 4 -22.74 28.38 2.06
CA CYS A 4 -23.52 27.19 1.74
C CYS A 4 -22.85 26.35 0.63
N PHE A 5 -22.91 25.03 0.82
CA PHE A 5 -22.75 23.89 -0.12
C PHE A 5 -21.48 23.75 -0.99
N TYR A 6 -20.66 22.72 -0.73
CA TYR A 6 -20.52 21.52 -1.56
C TYR A 6 -19.65 20.50 -0.80
N SER A 7 -19.93 19.20 -0.90
CA SER A 7 -19.08 18.14 -0.35
C SER A 7 -17.64 18.28 -0.84
N ASP A 8 -16.69 18.30 0.09
CA ASP A 8 -15.26 18.52 -0.15
C ASP A 8 -14.69 17.59 -1.26
N PRO A 9 -13.97 18.09 -2.27
CA PRO A 9 -13.44 17.33 -3.42
C PRO A 9 -12.25 16.38 -3.08
N PHE A 10 -11.93 16.18 -1.80
CA PHE A 10 -10.81 15.34 -1.35
C PHE A 10 -11.23 13.94 -0.86
N SER A 11 -12.38 13.41 -1.27
CA SER A 11 -12.77 12.01 -0.98
C SER A 11 -12.02 11.00 -1.87
N GLY A 12 -10.72 11.23 -2.12
CA GLY A 12 -9.87 10.35 -2.90
C GLY A 12 -9.82 8.97 -2.26
N ARG A 13 -10.46 7.98 -2.91
CA ARG A 13 -10.35 6.58 -2.50
C ARG A 13 -8.90 6.14 -2.69
N ASN A 14 -8.25 5.70 -1.61
CA ASN A 14 -6.93 5.07 -1.69
C ASN A 14 -7.04 3.75 -2.47
N VAL A 15 -6.67 3.79 -3.76
CA VAL A 15 -6.69 2.62 -4.66
C VAL A 15 -5.59 1.60 -4.36
N ALA A 16 -4.58 1.98 -3.58
CA ALA A 16 -3.50 1.09 -3.15
C ALA A 16 -3.91 0.18 -1.99
N LEU A 17 -4.95 0.56 -1.22
CA LEU A 17 -5.37 -0.18 -0.04
C LEU A 17 -5.71 -1.64 -0.37
N LYS A 18 -5.07 -2.58 0.34
CA LYS A 18 -5.19 -4.04 0.19
C LYS A 18 -4.79 -4.59 -1.18
N GLN A 19 -4.09 -3.82 -2.01
CA GLN A 19 -3.51 -4.34 -3.25
C GLN A 19 -2.39 -5.34 -2.97
N SER A 20 -2.05 -6.15 -3.98
CA SER A 20 -0.88 -7.01 -3.90
C SER A 20 0.39 -6.17 -4.00
N ALA A 21 1.35 -6.43 -3.12
CA ALA A 21 2.60 -5.68 -3.04
C ALA A 21 3.81 -6.63 -3.00
N ALA A 22 4.90 -6.20 -3.63
CA ALA A 22 6.17 -6.92 -3.67
C ALA A 22 7.33 -5.95 -3.41
N GLN A 23 8.48 -6.50 -3.02
CA GLN A 23 9.70 -5.74 -2.77
C GLN A 23 10.91 -6.57 -3.18
N SER A 24 12.02 -5.90 -3.50
CA SER A 24 13.24 -6.53 -4.03
C SER A 24 13.84 -7.58 -3.08
N SER A 25 13.73 -7.29 -1.79
CA SER A 25 14.24 -8.09 -0.70
C SER A 25 13.51 -7.67 0.56
N ARG A 26 13.62 -8.49 1.59
CA ARG A 26 13.04 -8.21 2.89
C ARG A 26 14.13 -8.34 3.94
N LEU A 27 14.19 -7.40 4.88
CA LEU A 27 15.02 -7.57 6.06
C LEU A 27 14.49 -8.76 6.87
N LEU A 28 15.30 -9.81 7.04
CA LEU A 28 14.91 -11.03 7.75
C LEU A 28 15.57 -11.08 9.12
N PRO A 29 14.81 -10.85 10.19
CA PRO A 29 15.04 -11.58 11.42
C PRO A 29 13.91 -12.57 11.74
N ALA A 30 12.72 -12.42 11.14
CA ALA A 30 11.55 -13.27 11.38
C ALA A 30 10.62 -13.38 10.16
N THR A 31 9.75 -14.39 10.14
CA THR A 31 8.93 -14.75 8.97
C THR A 31 7.84 -13.73 8.62
N ASN A 32 7.33 -12.97 9.59
CA ASN A 32 6.13 -12.12 9.43
C ASN A 32 6.39 -10.62 9.65
N VAL A 33 7.64 -10.18 9.49
CA VAL A 33 8.01 -8.77 9.66
C VAL A 33 8.43 -8.15 8.34
N TRP A 34 8.35 -6.82 8.23
CA TRP A 34 8.85 -6.03 7.11
C TRP A 34 8.25 -6.41 5.76
N LEU A 35 7.03 -6.95 5.75
CA LEU A 35 6.35 -7.44 4.55
C LEU A 35 5.89 -6.28 3.66
N ALA A 36 6.08 -6.42 2.34
CA ALA A 36 5.66 -5.43 1.34
C ALA A 36 4.19 -4.97 1.50
N ARG A 37 3.29 -5.86 1.94
CA ARG A 37 1.87 -5.58 2.16
C ARG A 37 1.58 -4.54 3.25
N TYR A 38 2.52 -4.27 4.16
CA TYR A 38 2.32 -3.30 5.23
C TYR A 38 2.28 -1.86 4.72
N ALA A 39 2.85 -1.57 3.54
CA ALA A 39 2.69 -0.25 2.91
C ALA A 39 1.28 0.00 2.36
N VAL A 40 0.43 -1.04 2.28
CA VAL A 40 -0.90 -0.99 1.66
C VAL A 40 -1.99 -1.51 2.59
N ASP A 41 -1.73 -1.67 3.88
CA ASP A 41 -2.71 -2.20 4.85
C ASP A 41 -3.62 -1.12 5.46
N GLY A 42 -3.30 0.17 5.23
CA GLY A 42 -4.06 1.31 5.74
C GLY A 42 -3.60 1.81 7.11
N THR A 43 -2.57 1.20 7.70
CA THR A 43 -1.96 1.64 8.96
C THR A 43 -0.93 2.72 8.66
N THR A 44 -1.13 3.93 9.20
CA THR A 44 -0.18 5.05 9.07
C THR A 44 0.46 5.38 10.41
N GLY A 45 1.68 5.94 10.38
CA GLY A 45 2.39 6.35 11.60
C GLY A 45 2.96 5.19 12.41
N GLY A 46 2.95 3.98 11.85
CA GLY A 46 3.68 2.84 12.41
C GLY A 46 5.19 3.08 12.37
N ASN A 47 5.88 2.59 13.39
CA ASN A 47 7.34 2.65 13.52
C ASN A 47 7.94 1.25 13.78
N ASN A 48 7.17 0.20 13.51
CA ASN A 48 7.52 -1.17 13.87
C ASN A 48 7.49 -2.10 12.67
N SER A 49 8.02 -3.29 12.90
CA SER A 49 8.23 -4.30 11.89
C SER A 49 6.94 -4.96 11.37
N LEU A 50 5.78 -4.65 11.95
CA LEU A 50 4.47 -5.19 11.58
C LEU A 50 3.58 -4.16 10.87
N THR A 51 4.08 -2.94 10.68
CA THR A 51 3.34 -1.81 10.08
C THR A 51 4.13 -1.09 8.99
N CYS A 52 5.41 -1.45 8.80
CA CYS A 52 6.27 -0.86 7.78
C CYS A 52 6.94 -1.93 6.91
N THR A 53 7.34 -1.53 5.70
CA THR A 53 8.19 -2.32 4.81
C THR A 53 9.66 -2.02 5.10
N HIS A 54 10.56 -2.97 4.81
CA HIS A 54 12.00 -2.75 4.91
C HIS A 54 12.75 -3.71 3.99
N THR A 55 13.52 -3.16 3.05
CA THR A 55 14.42 -3.91 2.18
C THR A 55 15.70 -4.28 2.89
N ALA A 56 16.40 -5.34 2.48
CA ALA A 56 17.64 -5.75 3.14
C ALA A 56 18.77 -4.75 2.82
N PRO A 57 19.49 -4.22 3.82
CA PRO A 57 20.50 -3.16 3.64
C PRO A 57 21.82 -3.67 3.05
N ASP A 58 22.06 -4.98 3.12
CA ASP A 58 23.27 -5.69 2.69
C ASP A 58 23.19 -6.15 1.22
N ARG A 59 22.19 -5.70 0.47
CA ARG A 59 22.04 -6.05 -0.95
C ARG A 59 22.86 -5.11 -1.83
N PRO A 60 23.62 -5.64 -2.81
CA PRO A 60 24.41 -4.81 -3.72
C PRO A 60 23.56 -4.02 -4.72
N THR A 61 22.26 -4.34 -4.82
CA THR A 61 21.32 -3.66 -5.72
C THR A 61 20.37 -2.74 -4.93
N PRO A 62 19.92 -1.61 -5.53
CA PRO A 62 18.96 -0.73 -4.89
C PRO A 62 17.68 -1.44 -4.44
N GLY A 63 17.20 -1.08 -3.26
CA GLY A 63 15.90 -1.51 -2.76
C GLY A 63 14.77 -0.97 -3.62
N TRP A 64 13.79 -1.82 -3.95
CA TRP A 64 12.56 -1.39 -4.62
C TRP A 64 11.33 -2.00 -3.97
N TRP A 65 10.22 -1.30 -4.14
CA TRP A 65 8.88 -1.74 -3.75
C TRP A 65 7.93 -1.47 -4.91
N THR A 66 6.99 -2.37 -5.13
CA THR A 66 5.98 -2.26 -6.19
C THR A 66 4.64 -2.81 -5.71
N MET A 67 3.57 -2.38 -6.36
CA MET A 67 2.23 -2.95 -6.18
C MET A 67 1.57 -3.20 -7.52
N THR A 68 0.68 -4.19 -7.53
CA THR A 68 -0.16 -4.50 -8.67
C THR A 68 -1.58 -4.06 -8.37
N PHE A 69 -2.12 -3.16 -9.19
CA PHE A 69 -3.53 -2.86 -9.17
C PHE A 69 -4.31 -4.06 -9.68
N SER A 70 -5.19 -4.61 -8.86
CA SER A 70 -6.25 -5.50 -9.33
C SER A 70 -7.15 -4.68 -10.25
N THR A 71 -7.23 -5.05 -11.53
CA THR A 71 -8.23 -4.49 -12.43
C THR A 71 -9.58 -4.67 -11.77
N ILE A 72 -10.32 -3.58 -11.61
CA ILE A 72 -11.74 -3.69 -11.27
C ILE A 72 -12.31 -4.48 -12.43
N GLU A 73 -12.73 -5.73 -12.20
CA GLU A 73 -13.58 -6.39 -13.18
C GLU A 73 -14.84 -5.54 -13.27
N MET A 74 -14.84 -4.62 -14.24
CA MET A 74 -16.06 -4.04 -14.74
C MET A 74 -16.81 -5.23 -15.30
N LYS A 75 -17.64 -5.86 -14.46
CA LYS A 75 -18.67 -6.79 -14.89
C LYS A 75 -19.61 -5.98 -15.77
N THR A 76 -19.24 -5.83 -17.03
CA THR A 76 -20.11 -5.32 -18.07
C THR A 76 -21.21 -6.37 -18.19
N LYS A 77 -22.32 -6.15 -17.48
CA LYS A 77 -23.57 -6.85 -17.78
C LYS A 77 -23.94 -6.40 -19.19
N MET A 78 -23.68 -7.27 -20.16
CA MET A 78 -24.37 -7.17 -21.45
C MET A 78 -25.83 -7.53 -21.19
N TYR A 79 -26.70 -6.54 -21.35
CA TYR A 79 -28.13 -6.74 -21.55
C TYR A 79 -28.41 -6.72 -23.05
#